data_AF-A0A843JQX4-F1
#
_entry.id   AF-A0A843JQX4-F1
#
_cell.length_a   1.000
_cell.length_b   1.000
_cell.length_c   1.000
_cell.angle_alpha   90.00
_cell.angle_beta   90.00
_cell.angle_gamma   90.00
#
_symmetry.space_group_name_H-M   'P 1'
#
loop_
_entity.id
_entity.type
_entity.pdbx_description
1 polymer ?
#
loop_
_entity_poly.entity_id
_entity_poly.type
_entity_poly.pdbx_seq_one_letter_code
_entity_poly.pdbx_strand_id
1 'polypeptide(L)'
;MAAPGEPYERELKGLLSGDEKVIAKMIKTCSPQEKEAYMSMLDNPFLVTRAAGSLGIDLVALRWDFSFPIEVKSSSEDVMHFSKNARLIEQANDMLEECTQSHLVPIYAYRLKAFRGDPWRIFTIPTEHNFKGRNAILFRRIPKFETSNNGNYIMRWENGMKLSDLISYVSMSDYTVE
;
A
#
# COMPACT_ATOMS: atom_id res chain seq x y z
N MET A 1 -12.69 -23.41 -7.57
CA MET A 1 -12.60 -22.74 -6.25
C MET A 1 -11.47 -21.73 -6.32
N ALA A 2 -11.70 -20.45 -6.03
CA ALA A 2 -10.63 -19.45 -6.06
C ALA A 2 -9.74 -19.60 -4.82
N ALA A 3 -8.42 -19.59 -5.01
CA ALA A 3 -7.45 -19.72 -3.91
C ALA A 3 -7.60 -18.57 -2.87
N PRO A 4 -7.29 -18.83 -1.59
CA PRO A 4 -7.40 -17.85 -0.52
C PRO A 4 -6.24 -16.84 -0.62
N GLY A 5 -6.66 -15.61 -0.86
CA GLY A 5 -5.92 -14.35 -0.96
C GLY A 5 -6.99 -13.31 -1.35
N GLU A 6 -8.15 -13.46 -0.69
CA GLU A 6 -8.64 -12.78 0.51
C GLU A 6 -9.20 -11.41 0.11
N PRO A 7 -10.47 -11.11 0.42
CA PRO A 7 -11.32 -10.12 -0.26
C PRO A 7 -10.72 -8.71 -0.38
N TYR A 8 -9.73 -8.39 0.43
CA TYR A 8 -9.09 -7.08 0.50
C TYR A 8 -8.02 -6.85 -0.57
N GLU A 9 -7.36 -7.89 -1.08
CA GLU A 9 -6.54 -7.75 -2.29
C GLU A 9 -7.39 -7.33 -3.48
N ARG A 10 -8.59 -7.93 -3.62
CA ARG A 10 -9.55 -7.59 -4.68
C ARG A 10 -10.11 -6.19 -4.48
N GLU A 11 -10.40 -5.81 -3.24
CA GLU A 11 -10.83 -4.45 -2.91
C GLU A 11 -9.75 -3.44 -3.31
N LEU A 12 -8.51 -3.61 -2.83
CA LEU A 12 -7.41 -2.71 -3.13
C LEU A 12 -7.10 -2.64 -4.63
N LYS A 13 -7.07 -3.79 -5.31
CA LYS A 13 -6.94 -3.85 -6.77
C LYS A 13 -8.04 -3.03 -7.45
N GLY A 14 -9.29 -3.20 -7.04
CA GLY A 14 -10.44 -2.48 -7.61
C GLY A 14 -10.33 -0.98 -7.40
N LEU A 15 -9.93 -0.55 -6.20
CA LEU A 15 -9.74 0.88 -5.89
C LEU A 15 -8.65 1.50 -6.76
N LEU A 16 -7.47 0.87 -6.81
CA LEU A 16 -6.33 1.39 -7.57
C LEU A 16 -6.55 1.30 -9.09
N SER A 17 -7.29 0.30 -9.57
CA SER A 17 -7.60 0.14 -11.01
C SER A 17 -8.79 0.98 -11.48
N GLY A 18 -9.40 1.81 -10.63
CA GLY A 18 -10.54 2.63 -11.03
C GLY A 18 -11.86 1.88 -11.20
N ASP A 19 -12.08 0.74 -10.52
CA ASP A 19 -13.36 0.02 -10.60
C ASP A 19 -14.47 0.84 -9.95
N GLU A 20 -15.38 1.36 -10.78
CA GLU A 20 -16.51 2.21 -10.35
C GLU A 20 -17.33 1.61 -9.21
N LYS A 21 -17.59 0.29 -9.24
CA LYS A 21 -18.43 -0.36 -8.23
C LYS A 21 -17.71 -0.45 -6.90
N VAL A 22 -16.41 -0.76 -6.94
CA VAL A 22 -15.57 -0.83 -5.73
C VAL A 22 -15.39 0.56 -5.13
N ILE A 23 -15.09 1.58 -5.95
CA ILE A 23 -14.97 2.97 -5.51
C ILE A 23 -16.29 3.47 -4.92
N ALA A 24 -17.42 3.29 -5.62
CA ALA A 24 -18.73 3.71 -5.15
C ALA A 24 -19.11 3.07 -3.80
N LYS A 25 -18.59 1.88 -3.50
CA LYS A 25 -18.76 1.24 -2.19
C LYS A 25 -17.87 1.88 -1.12
N MET A 26 -16.59 2.11 -1.42
CA MET A 26 -15.61 2.69 -0.48
C MET A 26 -16.01 4.10 -0.04
N ILE A 27 -16.39 4.94 -0.99
CA ILE A 27 -16.63 6.36 -0.73
C ILE A 27 -17.83 6.64 0.19
N LYS A 28 -18.72 5.67 0.42
CA LYS A 28 -19.96 5.87 1.22
C LYS A 28 -19.71 6.36 2.63
N THR A 29 -18.62 5.92 3.25
CA THR A 29 -18.27 6.27 4.64
C THR A 29 -17.10 7.24 4.73
N CYS A 30 -16.50 7.62 3.59
CA CYS A 30 -15.35 8.50 3.49
C CYS A 30 -15.71 9.98 3.70
N SER A 31 -14.75 10.77 4.20
CA SER A 31 -14.82 12.24 4.23
C SER A 31 -14.81 12.83 2.82
N PRO A 32 -15.23 14.10 2.61
CA PRO A 32 -15.19 14.73 1.29
C PRO A 32 -13.82 14.64 0.58
N GLN A 33 -12.73 14.87 1.32
CA GLN A 33 -11.37 14.80 0.79
C GLN A 33 -10.98 13.36 0.41
N GLU A 34 -11.34 12.38 1.25
CA GLU A 34 -11.11 10.97 0.94
C GLU A 34 -11.89 10.54 -0.31
N LYS A 35 -13.14 11.02 -0.47
CA LYS A 35 -13.97 10.75 -1.65
C LYS A 35 -13.33 11.28 -2.93
N GLU A 36 -12.89 12.53 -2.91
CA GLU A 36 -12.23 13.17 -4.05
C GLU A 36 -11.01 12.37 -4.51
N ALA A 37 -10.16 11.97 -3.54
CA ALA A 37 -9.00 11.14 -3.82
C ALA A 37 -9.38 9.83 -4.52
N TYR A 38 -10.30 9.05 -3.94
CA TYR A 38 -10.73 7.77 -4.54
C TYR A 38 -11.39 7.95 -5.92
N MET A 39 -12.19 9.00 -6.10
CA MET A 39 -12.84 9.29 -7.39
C MET A 39 -11.82 9.62 -8.48
N SER A 40 -10.67 10.22 -8.15
CA SER A 40 -9.61 10.51 -9.13
C SER A 40 -9.03 9.25 -9.81
N MET A 41 -9.25 8.06 -9.23
CA MET A 41 -8.85 6.79 -9.86
C MET A 41 -9.73 6.38 -11.04
N LEU A 42 -10.91 6.98 -11.20
CA LEU A 42 -11.73 6.76 -12.40
C LEU A 42 -11.08 7.37 -13.64
N ASP A 43 -10.44 8.53 -13.48
CA ASP A 43 -9.79 9.25 -14.59
C ASP A 43 -8.34 8.77 -14.80
N ASN A 44 -7.61 8.55 -13.71
CA ASN A 44 -6.18 8.20 -13.74
C ASN A 44 -5.88 6.90 -12.97
N PRO A 45 -6.41 5.74 -13.38
CA PRO A 45 -6.19 4.47 -12.68
C PRO A 45 -4.76 3.97 -12.81
N PHE A 46 -4.36 3.10 -11.87
CA PHE A 46 -3.19 2.24 -12.01
C PHE A 46 -3.52 1.00 -12.87
N LEU A 47 -2.54 0.53 -13.64
CA LEU A 47 -2.55 -0.84 -14.15
C LEU A 47 -2.16 -1.78 -13.00
N VAL A 48 -3.10 -2.59 -12.50
CA VAL A 48 -2.86 -3.47 -11.35
C VAL A 48 -3.00 -4.95 -11.72
N THR A 49 -1.95 -5.72 -11.43
CA THR A 49 -1.94 -7.19 -11.57
C THR A 49 -1.71 -7.85 -10.21
N ARG A 50 -2.18 -9.09 -10.07
CA ARG A 50 -1.82 -9.94 -8.93
C ARG A 50 -0.54 -10.68 -9.27
N ALA A 51 0.41 -10.73 -8.37
CA ALA A 51 1.59 -11.56 -8.54
C ALA A 51 1.26 -13.00 -8.14
N ALA A 52 1.32 -13.91 -9.11
CA ALA A 52 1.04 -15.32 -8.87
C ALA A 52 2.22 -15.98 -8.14
N GLY A 53 1.94 -16.69 -7.04
CA GLY A 53 2.96 -17.39 -6.26
C GLY A 53 3.83 -16.47 -5.39
N SER A 54 3.28 -15.35 -4.93
CA SER A 54 4.02 -14.25 -4.33
C SER A 54 4.87 -14.64 -3.12
N LEU A 55 6.18 -14.39 -3.24
CA LEU A 55 7.16 -14.35 -2.14
C LEU A 55 7.11 -12.98 -1.44
N GLY A 56 5.91 -12.52 -1.04
CA GLY A 56 5.73 -11.25 -0.31
C GLY A 56 5.35 -10.01 -1.14
N ILE A 57 4.85 -10.19 -2.36
CA ILE A 57 4.23 -9.13 -3.18
C ILE A 57 2.88 -9.61 -3.70
N ASP A 58 1.76 -9.17 -3.13
CA ASP A 58 0.43 -9.60 -3.57
C ASP A 58 -0.04 -8.90 -4.86
N LEU A 59 0.24 -7.60 -4.95
CA LEU A 59 -0.15 -6.75 -6.08
C LEU A 59 1.06 -6.00 -6.64
N VAL A 60 1.04 -5.79 -7.95
CA VAL A 60 1.90 -4.83 -8.63
C VAL A 60 1.00 -3.79 -9.27
N ALA A 61 1.18 -2.52 -8.90
CA ALA A 61 0.43 -1.39 -9.47
C ALA A 61 1.38 -0.43 -10.20
N LEU A 62 1.10 -0.15 -11.47
CA LEU A 62 1.91 0.70 -12.34
C LEU A 62 1.10 1.88 -12.86
N ARG A 63 1.66 3.10 -12.77
CA ARG A 63 1.07 4.32 -13.36
C ARG A 63 2.14 5.37 -13.59
N TRP A 64 2.42 5.69 -14.85
CA TRP A 64 3.48 6.64 -15.25
C TRP A 64 4.82 6.27 -14.59
N ASP A 65 5.35 7.14 -13.73
CA ASP A 65 6.62 6.94 -13.03
C ASP A 65 6.49 6.18 -11.70
N PHE A 66 5.28 5.74 -11.35
CA PHE A 66 5.02 5.01 -10.12
C PHE A 66 4.93 3.50 -10.40
N SER A 67 5.71 2.74 -9.64
CA SER A 67 5.72 1.28 -9.66
C SER A 67 5.68 0.76 -8.23
N PHE A 68 4.55 0.16 -7.84
CA PHE A 68 4.26 -0.23 -6.47
C PHE A 68 4.21 -1.75 -6.34
N PRO A 69 5.28 -2.38 -5.83
CA PRO A 69 5.19 -3.72 -5.26
C PRO A 69 4.47 -3.61 -3.90
N ILE A 70 3.30 -4.24 -3.79
CA ILE A 70 2.40 -4.10 -2.63
C ILE A 70 2.16 -5.46 -1.98
N GLU A 71 2.44 -5.55 -0.69
CA GLU A 71 1.98 -6.62 0.19
C GLU A 71 0.69 -6.16 0.91
N VAL A 72 -0.35 -7.01 0.92
CA VAL A 72 -1.65 -6.69 1.51
C VAL A 72 -1.78 -7.38 2.87
N LYS A 73 -2.06 -6.59 3.91
CA LYS A 73 -2.38 -7.09 5.25
C LYS A 73 -3.78 -6.65 5.67
N SER A 74 -4.48 -7.49 6.43
CA SER A 74 -5.77 -7.12 7.01
C SER A 74 -5.96 -7.70 8.41
N SER A 75 -6.67 -6.98 9.28
CA SER A 75 -6.94 -7.42 10.66
C SER A 75 -8.15 -6.70 11.25
N SER A 76 -8.74 -7.27 12.30
CA SER A 76 -9.64 -6.55 13.22
C SER A 76 -8.88 -5.71 14.24
N GLU A 77 -7.63 -6.09 14.53
CA GLU A 77 -6.75 -5.38 15.45
C GLU A 77 -6.07 -4.21 14.74
N ASP A 78 -5.86 -3.11 15.43
CA ASP A 78 -5.13 -1.94 14.93
C ASP A 78 -3.60 -2.10 15.00
N VAL A 79 -3.09 -3.09 15.72
CA VAL A 79 -1.65 -3.37 15.84
C VAL A 79 -1.30 -4.78 15.35
N MET A 80 -0.33 -4.87 14.45
CA MET A 80 0.25 -6.12 13.96
C MET A 80 1.73 -6.22 14.36
N HIS A 81 2.06 -7.26 15.15
CA HIS A 81 3.43 -7.60 15.53
C HIS A 81 3.98 -8.72 14.65
N PHE A 82 5.08 -8.47 13.96
CA PHE A 82 5.68 -9.44 13.05
C PHE A 82 6.41 -10.56 13.81
N SER A 83 6.84 -10.29 15.04
CA SER A 83 7.48 -11.28 15.94
C SER A 83 6.62 -12.52 16.22
N LYS A 84 5.30 -12.44 16.01
CA LYS A 84 4.38 -13.57 16.17
C LYS A 84 4.58 -14.65 15.11
N ASN A 85 5.26 -14.35 14.00
CA ASN A 85 5.47 -15.29 12.91
C ASN A 85 6.79 -14.97 12.17
N ALA A 86 7.79 -15.85 12.33
CA ALA A 86 9.10 -15.70 11.68
C ALA A 86 9.00 -15.53 10.14
N ARG A 87 8.02 -16.19 9.51
CA ARG A 87 7.78 -16.09 8.07
C ARG A 87 7.41 -14.67 7.63
N LEU A 88 6.72 -13.89 8.47
CA LEU A 88 6.38 -12.49 8.13
C LEU A 88 7.62 -11.60 8.09
N ILE A 89 8.59 -11.87 8.96
CA ILE A 89 9.86 -11.13 8.99
C ILE A 89 10.70 -11.51 7.77
N GLU A 90 10.80 -12.81 7.47
CA GLU A 90 11.48 -13.32 6.28
C GLU A 90 10.89 -12.70 5.00
N GLN A 91 9.57 -12.77 4.82
CA GLN A 91 8.89 -12.15 3.67
C GLN A 91 9.16 -10.64 3.54
N ALA A 92 9.16 -9.90 4.66
CA ALA A 92 9.46 -8.48 4.63
C ALA A 92 10.91 -8.21 4.21
N ASN A 93 11.86 -8.99 4.73
CA ASN A 93 13.26 -8.84 4.38
C ASN A 93 13.54 -9.22 2.92
N ASP A 94 12.93 -10.30 2.42
CA ASP A 94 13.03 -10.73 1.03
C ASP A 94 12.48 -9.66 0.07
N MET A 95 11.29 -9.13 0.39
CA MET A 95 10.68 -8.04 -0.39
C MET A 95 11.56 -6.79 -0.38
N LEU A 96 12.16 -6.44 0.77
CA LEU A 96 13.08 -5.31 0.86
C LEU A 96 14.32 -5.52 -0.02
N GLU A 97 14.92 -6.71 0.03
CA GLU A 97 16.09 -7.04 -0.78
C GLU A 97 15.77 -6.91 -2.28
N GLU A 98 14.71 -7.55 -2.76
CA GLU A 98 14.29 -7.49 -4.16
C GLU A 98 13.97 -6.06 -4.62
N CYS A 99 13.23 -5.31 -3.80
CA CYS A 99 12.85 -3.94 -4.09
C CYS A 99 14.06 -2.99 -4.14
N THR A 100 15.04 -3.15 -3.25
CA THR A 100 16.24 -2.31 -3.21
C THR A 100 17.15 -2.54 -4.42
N GLN A 101 17.27 -3.77 -4.92
CA GLN A 101 18.00 -4.06 -6.16
C GLN A 101 17.40 -3.34 -7.37
N SER A 102 16.08 -3.16 -7.39
CA SER A 102 15.35 -2.48 -8.46
C SER A 102 15.03 -1.01 -8.18
N HIS A 103 15.46 -0.46 -7.05
CA HIS A 103 15.12 0.90 -6.58
C HIS A 103 13.61 1.19 -6.52
N LEU A 104 12.80 0.18 -6.20
CA LEU A 104 11.37 0.30 -5.93
C LEU A 104 11.12 0.41 -4.44
N VAL A 105 10.12 1.19 -4.03
CA VAL A 105 9.75 1.27 -2.61
C VAL A 105 8.86 0.06 -2.28
N PRO A 106 9.22 -0.81 -1.31
CA PRO A 106 8.32 -1.87 -0.86
C PRO A 106 7.13 -1.23 -0.14
N ILE A 107 5.90 -1.54 -0.58
CA ILE A 107 4.68 -0.98 0.01
C ILE A 107 3.92 -2.06 0.76
N TYR A 108 3.48 -1.72 1.97
CA TYR A 108 2.53 -2.52 2.73
C TYR A 108 1.22 -1.75 2.85
N ALA A 109 0.13 -2.38 2.42
CA ALA A 109 -1.21 -1.85 2.54
C ALA A 109 -1.96 -2.59 3.65
N TYR A 110 -2.18 -1.92 4.79
CA TYR A 110 -2.85 -2.48 5.95
C TYR A 110 -4.29 -2.02 6.07
N ARG A 111 -5.23 -2.96 5.96
CA ARG A 111 -6.67 -2.71 6.08
C ARG A 111 -7.21 -3.08 7.46
N LEU A 112 -7.82 -2.12 8.14
CA LEU A 112 -8.58 -2.36 9.37
C LEU A 112 -10.03 -2.78 9.06
N LYS A 113 -10.50 -3.86 9.69
CA LYS A 113 -11.87 -4.36 9.52
C LYS A 113 -12.87 -3.49 10.28
N ALA A 114 -14.08 -3.37 9.73
CA ALA A 114 -15.20 -2.60 10.33
C ALA A 114 -14.93 -1.10 10.62
N PHE A 115 -13.89 -0.50 10.04
CA PHE A 115 -13.61 0.93 10.15
C PHE A 115 -14.53 1.76 9.21
N ARG A 116 -14.91 2.97 9.64
CA ARG A 116 -15.68 3.94 8.84
C ARG A 116 -14.76 5.09 8.40
N GLY A 117 -14.82 5.46 7.13
CA GLY A 117 -13.82 6.34 6.51
C GLY A 117 -12.84 5.52 5.68
N ASP A 118 -11.67 6.07 5.39
CA ASP A 118 -10.59 5.33 4.72
C ASP A 118 -9.96 4.27 5.68
N PRO A 119 -10.19 2.96 5.43
CA PRO A 119 -9.73 1.89 6.30
C PRO A 119 -8.29 1.45 6.00
N TRP A 120 -7.65 2.01 4.97
CA TRP A 120 -6.34 1.58 4.48
C TRP A 120 -5.23 2.47 5.02
N ARG A 121 -4.12 1.83 5.38
CA ARG A 121 -2.92 2.49 5.88
C ARG A 121 -1.69 1.95 5.16
N ILE A 122 -0.97 2.86 4.53
CA ILE A 122 0.18 2.59 3.68
C ILE A 122 1.46 2.80 4.49
N PHE A 123 2.32 1.81 4.40
CA PHE A 123 3.63 1.78 5.05
C PHE A 123 4.71 1.35 4.06
N THR A 124 5.95 1.55 4.47
CA THR A 124 7.13 0.95 3.86
C THR A 124 8.05 0.36 4.95
N ILE A 125 9.03 -0.43 4.54
CA ILE A 125 9.97 -1.08 5.45
C ILE A 125 11.11 -0.10 5.79
N PRO A 126 11.48 0.07 7.07
CA PRO A 126 12.64 0.89 7.43
C PRO A 126 13.93 0.32 6.83
N THR A 127 14.73 1.17 6.19
CA THR A 127 16.00 0.81 5.57
C THR A 127 16.88 2.06 5.40
N GLU A 128 18.20 1.85 5.40
CA GLU A 128 19.20 2.87 5.08
C GLU A 128 19.47 2.98 3.56
N HIS A 129 18.78 2.18 2.73
CA HIS A 129 18.97 2.21 1.28
C HIS A 129 18.56 3.56 0.67
N ASN A 130 19.45 4.10 -0.16
CA ASN A 130 19.20 5.32 -0.92
C ASN A 130 18.49 5.01 -2.25
N PHE A 131 17.15 5.09 -2.25
CA PHE A 131 16.34 4.95 -3.47
C PHE A 131 16.65 6.05 -4.50
N LYS A 132 16.39 5.77 -5.79
CA LYS A 132 16.62 6.69 -6.91
C LYS A 132 15.32 7.31 -7.43
N GLY A 133 15.42 8.48 -8.06
CA GLY A 133 14.30 9.12 -8.76
C GLY A 133 13.11 9.46 -7.87
N ARG A 134 11.89 9.35 -8.42
CA ARG A 134 10.62 9.63 -7.69
C ARG A 134 10.43 8.68 -6.49
N ASN A 135 10.98 7.46 -6.54
CA ASN A 135 10.95 6.52 -5.41
C ASN A 135 11.69 7.05 -4.17
N ALA A 136 12.73 7.88 -4.34
CA ALA A 136 13.41 8.52 -3.20
C ALA A 136 12.49 9.48 -2.43
N ILE A 137 11.65 10.23 -3.16
CA ILE A 137 10.70 11.17 -2.58
C ILE A 137 9.55 10.40 -1.93
N LEU A 138 9.02 9.40 -2.64
CA LEU A 138 7.95 8.53 -2.14
C LEU A 138 8.36 7.83 -0.85
N PHE A 139 9.56 7.23 -0.81
CA PHE A 139 10.08 6.56 0.38
C PHE A 139 10.11 7.51 1.58
N ARG A 140 10.57 8.76 1.42
CA ARG A 140 10.58 9.74 2.52
C ARG A 140 9.19 10.08 3.03
N ARG A 141 8.18 10.09 2.14
CA ARG A 141 6.80 10.48 2.46
C ARG A 141 6.01 9.35 3.13
N ILE A 142 6.21 8.10 2.72
CA ILE A 142 5.49 6.95 3.29
C ILE A 142 6.01 6.64 4.71
N PRO A 143 5.13 6.49 5.71
CA PRO A 143 5.50 6.06 7.06
C PRO A 143 6.16 4.68 7.06
N LYS A 144 7.13 4.50 7.95
CA LYS A 144 7.86 3.23 8.09
C LYS A 144 7.18 2.39 9.18
N PHE A 145 7.43 1.10 9.18
CA PHE A 145 7.16 0.28 10.35
C PHE A 145 7.89 0.83 11.58
N GLU A 146 7.30 0.64 12.75
CA GLU A 146 8.02 0.79 14.01
C GLU A 146 8.92 -0.44 14.20
N THR A 147 10.11 -0.23 14.73
CA THR A 147 11.02 -1.32 15.10
C THR A 147 11.15 -1.35 16.61
N SER A 148 10.85 -2.50 17.20
CA SER A 148 11.08 -2.72 18.64
C SER A 148 12.57 -2.77 18.96
N ASN A 149 12.94 -2.62 20.24
CA ASN A 149 14.33 -2.72 20.70
C ASN A 149 15.03 -4.03 20.29
N ASN A 150 14.25 -5.11 20.10
CA ASN A 150 14.77 -6.42 19.69
C ASN A 150 14.73 -6.62 18.16
N GLY A 151 14.56 -5.56 17.37
CA GLY A 151 14.60 -5.60 15.91
C GLY A 151 13.31 -6.06 15.23
N ASN A 152 12.25 -6.40 15.97
CA ASN A 152 10.99 -6.85 15.37
C ASN A 152 10.16 -5.68 14.83
N TYR A 153 9.54 -5.88 13.66
CA TYR A 153 8.61 -4.91 13.08
C TYR A 153 7.23 -4.89 13.77
N ILE A 154 6.70 -3.69 13.92
CA ILE A 154 5.37 -3.41 14.45
C ILE A 154 4.68 -2.44 13.48
N MET A 155 3.50 -2.85 12.99
CA MET A 155 2.61 -2.00 12.22
C MET A 155 1.44 -1.57 13.10
N ARG A 156 1.43 -0.30 13.51
CA ARG A 156 0.26 0.32 14.14
C ARG A 156 -0.51 1.05 13.07
N TRP A 157 -1.73 0.63 12.79
CA TRP A 157 -2.56 1.13 11.71
C TRP A 157 -2.62 2.66 11.71
N GLU A 158 -2.87 3.28 12.86
CA GLU A 158 -2.94 4.73 13.04
C GLU A 158 -1.69 5.51 12.59
N ASN A 159 -0.51 4.88 12.60
CA ASN A 159 0.76 5.50 12.21
C ASN A 159 0.99 5.52 10.69
N GLY A 160 0.13 4.83 9.91
CA GLY A 160 0.28 4.77 8.46
C GLY A 160 -0.34 5.96 7.75
N MET A 161 0.02 6.12 6.48
CA MET A 161 -0.61 7.12 5.61
C MET A 161 -1.93 6.58 5.09
N LYS A 162 -3.00 7.38 5.02
CA LYS A 162 -4.25 6.92 4.39
C LYS A 162 -4.00 6.57 2.92
N LEU A 163 -4.74 5.61 2.37
CA LEU A 163 -4.64 5.31 0.94
C LEU A 163 -5.10 6.50 0.09
N SER A 164 -6.14 7.20 0.51
CA SER A 164 -6.60 8.46 -0.09
C SER A 164 -5.51 9.55 -0.09
N ASP A 165 -4.71 9.67 0.97
CA ASP A 165 -3.59 10.62 0.99
C ASP A 165 -2.49 10.23 0.00
N LEU A 166 -2.18 8.93 -0.10
CA LEU A 166 -1.24 8.42 -1.11
C LEU A 166 -1.77 8.73 -2.52
N ILE A 167 -3.03 8.39 -2.81
CA ILE A 167 -3.67 8.65 -4.10
C ILE A 167 -3.61 10.13 -4.45
N SER A 168 -3.98 11.00 -3.50
CA SER A 168 -3.92 12.46 -3.71
C SER A 168 -2.51 12.92 -4.04
N TYR A 169 -1.51 12.43 -3.30
CA TYR A 169 -0.10 12.76 -3.53
C TYR A 169 0.40 12.34 -4.91
N VAL A 170 0.07 11.11 -5.35
CA VAL A 170 0.52 10.60 -6.65
C VAL A 170 -0.28 11.19 -7.82
N SER A 171 -1.49 11.70 -7.59
CA SER A 171 -2.28 12.42 -8.60
C SER A 171 -1.86 13.89 -8.73
N MET A 172 -1.42 14.56 -7.65
CA MET A 172 -0.81 15.91 -7.73
C MET A 172 0.54 15.94 -8.45
N SER A 173 1.13 14.77 -8.75
CA SER A 173 2.38 14.67 -9.49
C SER A 173 2.21 14.95 -11.00
N ASP A 174 0.98 15.28 -11.43
CA ASP A 174 0.66 15.99 -12.67
C ASP A 174 1.24 17.42 -12.63
N TYR A 175 2.57 17.54 -12.65
CA TYR A 175 3.18 18.78 -13.11
C TYR A 175 3.08 18.80 -14.63
N THR A 176 2.25 19.73 -15.08
CA THR A 176 2.18 20.30 -16.43
C THR A 176 3.48 20.15 -17.20
N VAL A 177 3.40 19.43 -18.33
CA VAL A 177 4.30 19.66 -19.45
C VAL A 177 3.91 21.05 -19.99
N GLU A 178 4.66 22.09 -19.61
CA GLU A 178 4.77 23.30 -20.42
C GLU A 178 5.57 22.99 -21.69
#